data_AF-A0A5Q0GT79-F1
#
_entry.id   AF-A0A5Q0GT79-F1
#
_cell.length_a   1.000
_cell.length_b   1.000
_cell.length_c   1.000
_cell.angle_alpha   90.00
_cell.angle_beta   90.00
_cell.angle_gamma   90.00
#
_symmetry.space_group_name_H-M   'P 1'
#
loop_
_entity.id
_entity.type
_entity.pdbx_description
1 polymer ?
#
loop_
_entity_poly.entity_id
_entity_poly.type
_entity_poly.pdbx_seq_one_letter_code
_entity_poly.pdbx_strand_id
1 'polypeptide(L)'
;MRDYVTVCRGCCCGTRKKHPDYDHEGQLRRLEVLAAASGGRVSLRTADCLDACEHSNVVVVKPRGQKPVWLGFVLHDAVMDDLERWLVEGGPMPAALELNRIAPPAQRA
;
A
#
# COMPACT_ATOMS: atom_id res chain seq x y z
N MET A 1 6.71 -4.13 18.34
CA MET A 1 7.49 -4.06 17.08
C MET A 1 6.48 -4.23 15.95
N ARG A 2 6.51 -3.38 14.92
CA ARG A 2 5.34 -3.14 14.05
C ARG A 2 5.70 -3.19 12.57
N ASP A 3 4.70 -3.49 11.74
CA ASP A 3 4.75 -3.35 10.30
C ASP A 3 4.38 -1.91 9.93
N TYR A 4 5.05 -1.36 8.92
CA TYR A 4 4.75 -0.02 8.42
C TYR A 4 4.09 -0.10 7.05
N VAL A 5 2.98 0.60 6.90
CA VAL A 5 2.27 0.76 5.63
C VAL A 5 2.37 2.22 5.23
N THR A 6 2.92 2.49 4.05
CA THR A 6 2.98 3.83 3.46
C THR A 6 2.14 3.86 2.20
N VAL A 7 1.16 4.76 2.14
CA VAL A 7 0.27 4.90 0.98
C VAL A 7 0.59 6.21 0.25
N CYS A 8 0.83 6.14 -1.05
CA CYS A 8 1.04 7.33 -1.88
C CYS A 8 -0.29 8.07 -2.08
N ARG A 9 -0.33 9.37 -1.74
CA ARG A 9 -1.55 10.21 -1.72
C ARG A 9 -1.39 11.60 -2.36
N GLY A 10 -0.37 11.83 -3.19
CA GLY A 10 -0.19 13.09 -3.91
C GLY A 10 -0.74 13.11 -5.34
N CYS A 11 -0.08 13.85 -6.23
CA CYS A 11 -0.68 14.25 -7.50
C CYS A 11 -1.08 13.09 -8.45
N CYS A 12 -0.40 11.93 -8.37
CA CYS A 12 -0.68 10.77 -9.23
C CYS A 12 -1.40 9.61 -8.52
N CYS A 13 -1.35 9.55 -7.19
CA CYS A 13 -1.88 8.45 -6.38
C CYS A 13 -2.83 9.05 -5.35
N GLY A 14 -4.00 8.46 -5.12
CA GLY A 14 -4.97 9.07 -4.20
C GLY A 14 -5.81 10.20 -4.79
N THR A 15 -5.79 10.42 -6.11
CA THR A 15 -6.61 11.44 -6.76
C THR A 15 -7.44 10.86 -7.90
N ARG A 16 -8.64 11.43 -8.10
CA ARG A 16 -9.53 11.08 -9.21
C ARG A 16 -8.99 11.50 -10.58
N LYS A 17 -7.89 12.27 -10.64
CA LYS A 17 -7.31 12.75 -11.89
C LYS A 17 -6.80 11.61 -12.77
N LYS A 18 -6.14 10.61 -12.18
CA LYS A 18 -5.60 9.45 -12.91
C LYS A 18 -6.60 8.28 -12.93
N HIS A 19 -7.34 8.10 -11.84
CA HIS A 19 -8.28 7.00 -11.66
C HIS A 19 -9.61 7.55 -11.12
N PRO A 20 -10.50 8.06 -11.99
CA PRO A 20 -11.72 8.77 -11.59
C PRO A 20 -12.79 7.88 -10.97
N ASP A 21 -12.74 6.59 -11.30
CA ASP A 21 -13.72 5.57 -10.90
C ASP A 21 -13.29 4.78 -9.64
N TYR A 22 -12.08 5.01 -9.13
CA TYR A 22 -11.59 4.35 -7.93
C TYR A 22 -11.82 5.22 -6.68
N ASP A 23 -12.35 4.61 -5.61
CA ASP A 23 -12.55 5.28 -4.32
C ASP A 23 -11.26 5.28 -3.48
N HIS A 24 -10.39 6.26 -3.74
CA HIS A 24 -9.13 6.43 -3.03
C HIS A 24 -9.31 6.72 -1.53
N GLU A 25 -10.35 7.47 -1.17
CA GLU A 25 -10.67 7.80 0.22
C GLU A 25 -11.20 6.56 0.94
N GLY A 26 -12.07 5.80 0.30
CA GLY A 26 -12.53 4.49 0.79
C GLY A 26 -11.37 3.53 1.03
N GLN A 27 -10.42 3.45 0.10
CA GLN A 27 -9.20 2.67 0.27
C GLN A 27 -8.38 3.11 1.49
N LEU A 28 -8.20 4.43 1.69
CA LEU A 28 -7.45 4.93 2.83
C LEU A 28 -8.17 4.60 4.16
N ARG A 29 -9.47 4.85 4.22
CA ARG A 29 -10.32 4.53 5.39
C ARG A 29 -10.26 3.05 5.76
N ARG A 30 -10.29 2.15 4.76
CA ARG A 30 -10.14 0.70 4.95
C ARG A 30 -8.84 0.37 5.70
N LEU A 31 -7.71 0.95 5.28
CA LEU A 31 -6.42 0.74 5.92
C LEU A 31 -6.32 1.41 7.30
N GLU A 32 -6.95 2.57 7.50
CA GLU A 32 -7.01 3.25 8.79
C GLU A 32 -7.77 2.42 9.83
N VAL A 33 -8.93 1.88 9.45
CA VAL A 33 -9.73 0.98 10.29
C VAL A 33 -8.94 -0.27 10.66
N LEU A 34 -8.26 -0.90 9.69
CA LEU A 34 -7.40 -2.06 9.94
C LEU A 34 -6.27 -1.72 10.90
N ALA A 35 -5.57 -0.60 10.68
CA ALA A 35 -4.45 -0.19 11.52
C ALA A 35 -4.92 0.07 12.97
N ALA A 36 -6.07 0.73 13.15
CA ALA A 36 -6.67 0.96 14.47
C ALA A 36 -7.05 -0.36 15.16
N ALA A 37 -7.63 -1.32 14.44
CA ALA A 37 -7.99 -2.64 14.95
C ALA A 37 -6.77 -3.54 15.23
N SER A 38 -5.58 -3.20 14.71
CA SER A 38 -4.38 -4.05 14.80
C SER A 38 -3.74 -4.14 16.19
N GLY A 39 -4.16 -3.29 17.14
CA GLY A 39 -3.51 -3.19 18.46
C GLY A 39 -2.08 -2.66 18.39
N GLY A 40 -1.76 -1.83 17.38
CA GLY A 40 -0.43 -1.26 17.16
C GLY A 40 0.55 -2.16 16.41
N ARG A 41 0.09 -3.31 15.90
CA ARG A 41 0.89 -4.18 15.00
C ARG A 41 1.15 -3.52 13.65
N VAL A 42 0.21 -2.73 13.14
CA VAL A 42 0.30 -2.02 11.86
C VAL A 42 0.33 -0.51 12.13
N SER A 43 1.29 0.18 11.51
CA SER A 43 1.40 1.64 11.52
C SER A 43 1.20 2.17 10.11
N LEU A 44 0.07 2.82 9.88
CA LEU A 44 -0.25 3.46 8.62
C LEU A 44 0.30 4.89 8.58
N ARG A 45 0.82 5.30 7.43
CA ARG A 45 1.09 6.70 7.10
C ARG A 45 0.82 6.96 5.62
N THR A 46 0.63 8.22 5.28
CA THR A 46 0.59 8.67 3.89
C THR A 46 1.93 9.30 3.50
N ALA A 47 2.21 9.30 2.21
CA ALA A 47 3.30 10.08 1.62
C ALA A 47 2.76 10.83 0.41
N ASP A 48 3.22 12.06 0.18
CA ASP A 48 2.81 12.84 -0.98
C ASP A 48 3.25 12.16 -2.29
N CYS A 49 4.52 11.76 -2.39
CA CYS A 49 5.02 11.02 -3.54
C CYS A 49 5.95 9.88 -3.09
N LEU A 50 5.93 8.78 -3.83
CA LEU A 50 6.84 7.64 -3.68
C LEU A 50 7.68 7.43 -4.94
N ASP A 51 7.72 8.41 -5.85
CA ASP A 51 8.51 8.44 -7.10
C ASP A 51 8.34 7.23 -8.05
N ALA A 52 7.22 6.52 -7.93
CA ALA A 52 6.83 5.39 -8.79
C ALA A 52 5.46 5.66 -9.46
N CYS A 53 5.29 6.88 -9.98
CA CYS A 53 4.02 7.39 -10.50
C CYS A 53 3.46 6.58 -11.69
N GLU A 54 4.32 5.93 -12.47
CA GLU A 54 3.99 5.04 -13.58
C GLU A 54 3.19 3.81 -13.12
N HIS A 55 3.43 3.34 -11.90
CA HIS A 55 2.78 2.16 -11.34
C HIS A 55 1.41 2.45 -10.69
N SER A 56 1.06 3.72 -10.47
CA SER A 56 -0.22 4.17 -9.90
C SER A 56 -0.59 3.61 -8.51
N ASN A 57 -1.20 4.47 -7.67
CA ASN A 57 -1.75 4.10 -6.36
C ASN A 57 -0.85 3.17 -5.53
N VAL A 58 0.40 3.59 -5.34
CA VAL A 58 1.45 2.77 -4.75
C VAL A 58 1.25 2.62 -3.24
N VAL A 59 1.36 1.38 -2.76
CA VAL A 59 1.39 1.03 -1.34
C VAL A 59 2.70 0.31 -1.03
N VAL A 60 3.38 0.73 0.04
CA VAL A 60 4.61 0.09 0.51
C VAL A 60 4.35 -0.53 1.87
N VAL A 61 4.54 -1.84 1.96
CA VAL A 61 4.50 -2.59 3.21
C VAL A 61 5.93 -2.89 3.62
N LYS A 62 6.31 -2.52 4.83
CA LYS A 62 7.59 -2.86 5.45
C LYS A 62 7.30 -3.76 6.65
N PRO A 63 7.30 -5.09 6.44
CA PRO A 63 7.15 -6.02 7.54
C PRO A 63 8.36 -5.93 8.49
N ARG A 64 8.13 -6.21 9.77
CA ARG A 64 9.17 -6.28 10.78
C ARG A 64 10.32 -7.19 10.34
N GLY A 65 11.54 -6.64 10.32
CA GLY A 65 12.76 -7.40 10.02
C GLY A 65 12.93 -7.84 8.56
N GLN A 66 11.98 -7.54 7.67
CA GLN A 66 12.01 -7.92 6.25
C GLN A 66 12.21 -6.69 5.37
N LYS A 67 12.61 -6.86 4.10
CA LYS A 67 12.73 -5.74 3.15
C LYS A 67 11.34 -5.15 2.83
N PRO A 68 11.26 -3.84 2.48
CA PRO A 68 10.01 -3.28 2.00
C PRO A 68 9.53 -4.00 0.73
N VAL A 69 8.22 -4.18 0.65
CA VAL A 69 7.50 -4.66 -0.52
C VAL A 69 6.76 -3.47 -1.11
N TRP A 70 6.94 -3.26 -2.41
CA TRP A 70 6.31 -2.18 -3.16
C TRP A 70 5.21 -2.78 -4.02
N LEU A 71 3.99 -2.25 -3.87
CA LEU A 71 2.82 -2.68 -4.60
C LEU A 71 2.31 -1.51 -5.45
N GLY A 72 2.26 -1.71 -6.76
CA GLY A 72 1.63 -0.82 -7.72
C GLY A 72 0.21 -1.25 -8.06
N PHE A 73 -0.53 -0.40 -8.75
CA PHE A 73 -1.86 -0.66 -9.28
C PHE A 73 -2.84 -1.22 -8.23
N VAL A 74 -2.75 -0.77 -6.98
CA VAL A 74 -3.64 -1.18 -5.89
C VAL A 74 -5.00 -0.50 -6.08
N LEU A 75 -5.72 -0.86 -7.14
CA LEU A 75 -6.87 -0.11 -7.70
C LEU A 75 -8.13 -0.97 -7.80
N HIS A 76 -8.19 -2.10 -7.11
CA HIS A 76 -9.32 -3.02 -7.13
C HIS A 76 -9.54 -3.61 -5.73
N ASP A 77 -10.76 -4.08 -5.45
CA ASP A 77 -11.06 -4.65 -4.14
C ASP A 77 -10.31 -5.96 -3.89
N ALA A 78 -10.11 -6.80 -4.92
CA ALA A 78 -9.38 -8.06 -4.74
C ALA A 78 -7.94 -7.87 -4.21
N VAL A 79 -7.19 -6.91 -4.76
CA VAL A 79 -5.84 -6.59 -4.25
C VAL A 79 -5.90 -5.98 -2.86
N MET A 80 -6.95 -5.21 -2.54
CA MET A 80 -7.15 -4.68 -1.19
C MET A 80 -7.47 -5.78 -0.17
N ASP A 81 -8.31 -6.74 -0.53
CA ASP A 81 -8.67 -7.87 0.33
C ASP A 81 -7.45 -8.75 0.63
N ASP A 82 -6.61 -8.99 -0.39
CA ASP A 82 -5.35 -9.72 -0.24
C ASP A 82 -4.33 -8.96 0.61
N LEU A 83 -4.24 -7.63 0.45
CA LEU A 83 -3.39 -6.76 1.27
C LEU A 83 -3.86 -6.74 2.74
N GLU A 84 -5.15 -6.56 2.99
CA GLU A 84 -5.71 -6.56 4.34
C GLU A 84 -5.51 -7.90 5.03
N ARG A 85 -5.78 -9.01 4.33
CA ARG A 85 -5.52 -10.35 4.85
C ARG A 85 -4.05 -10.53 5.21
N TRP A 86 -3.13 -10.09 4.36
CA TRP A 86 -1.70 -10.14 4.64
C TRP A 86 -1.31 -9.31 5.87
N LEU A 87 -1.84 -8.09 6.02
CA LEU A 87 -1.55 -7.24 7.19
C LEU A 87 -2.14 -7.81 8.49
N VAL A 88 -3.25 -8.53 8.40
CA VAL A 88 -3.86 -9.21 9.55
C VAL A 88 -3.05 -10.43 9.98
N GLU A 89 -2.76 -11.33 9.03
CA GLU A 89 -2.07 -12.60 9.26
C GLU A 89 -0.56 -12.44 9.51
N GLY A 90 0.05 -11.42 8.92
CA GLY A 90 1.49 -11.22 8.89
C GLY A 90 2.20 -12.25 8.01
N GLY A 91 3.52 -12.40 8.20
CA GLY A 91 4.31 -13.38 7.46
C GLY A 91 4.73 -12.91 6.05
N PRO A 92 5.11 -13.85 5.16
CA PRO A 92 5.55 -13.51 3.80
C PRO A 92 4.40 -12.97 2.96
N MET A 93 4.72 -12.19 1.93
CA MET A 93 3.72 -11.67 1.00
C MET A 93 3.00 -12.82 0.28
N PRO A 94 1.65 -12.83 0.23
CA PRO A 94 0.88 -13.80 -0.54
C PRO A 94 1.22 -13.76 -2.03
N ALA A 95 1.19 -14.94 -2.68
CA ALA A 95 1.48 -15.07 -4.11
C ALA A 95 0.54 -14.23 -5.00
N ALA A 96 -0.72 -14.02 -4.59
CA ALA A 96 -1.68 -13.21 -5.33
C ALA A 96 -1.20 -11.75 -5.50
N LEU A 97 -0.49 -11.20 -4.51
CA LEU A 97 0.05 -9.85 -4.56
C LEU A 97 1.31 -9.72 -5.45
N GLU A 98 1.88 -10.83 -5.94
CA GLU A 98 3.03 -10.76 -6.86
C GLU A 98 2.66 -10.05 -8.18
N LEU A 99 1.39 -10.11 -8.61
CA LEU A 99 0.88 -9.37 -9.76
C LEU A 99 0.99 -7.84 -9.59
N ASN A 100 1.02 -7.38 -8.34
CA ASN A 100 1.14 -5.97 -7.99
C ASN A 100 2.57 -5.60 -7.57
N ARG A 101 3.49 -6.56 -7.46
CA ARG A 101 4.85 -6.28 -7.02
C ARG A 101 5.59 -5.43 -8.06
N ILE A 102 6.15 -4.32 -7.59
CA ILE A 102 6.98 -3.43 -8.40
C ILE A 102 8.37 -3.32 -7.77
N ALA A 103 9.36 -2.91 -8.55
CA ALA A 103 10.65 -2.51 -8.00
C ALA A 103 10.51 -1.16 -7.28
N PRO A 104 11.26 -0.92 -6.19
CA PRO A 104 11.41 0.44 -5.68
C PRO A 104 11.97 1.34 -6.79
N PRO A 105 11.60 2.64 -6.84
CA PRO A 105 12.20 3.57 -7.78
C PRO A 105 13.71 3.61 -7.56
N ALA A 106 14.46 3.79 -8.65
CA ALA A 106 15.90 4.02 -8.53
C ALA A 106 16.11 5.25 -7.62
N GLN A 107 16.90 5.08 -6.56
CA GLN A 107 17.32 6.23 -5.76
C GLN A 107 18.08 7.16 -6.71
N ARG A 108 17.58 8.39 -6.87
CA ARG A 108 18.36 9.43 -7.52
C ARG A 108 19.57 9.69 -6.62
N ALA A 109 20.77 9.47 -7.18
CA ALA A 109 22.03 9.81 -6.54
C ALA A 109 22.14 11.32 -6.32
#